data_AF-A0A7C9EFW5-F1
#
_entry.id   AF-A0A7C9EFW5-F1
#
_cell.length_a   1.000
_cell.length_b   1.000
_cell.length_c   1.000
_cell.angle_alpha   90.00
_cell.angle_beta   90.00
_cell.angle_gamma   90.00
#
_symmetry.space_group_name_H-M   'P 1'
#
loop_
_entity.id
_entity.type
_entity.pdbx_description
1 polymer ?
#
loop_
_entity_poly.entity_id
_entity_poly.type
_entity_poly.pdbx_seq_one_letter_code
_entity_poly.pdbx_strand_id
1 'polypeptide(L)'
;DKLLGPVMVARICGALSVPLLQSYPFIALLSGLSLSVVINCASIMKNVLSVSILTSTFVLQNRAVAQEQRGAANGISMTTMSLFKAIGPAVGGALLSWSEKRQDA
;
A
#
# COMPACT_ATOMS: atom_id res chain seq x y z
N ASP A 1 7.29 5.46 -27.92
CA ASP A 1 7.94 5.25 -26.60
C ASP A 1 6.94 5.35 -25.45
N LYS A 2 6.47 4.21 -24.93
CA LYS A 2 5.64 4.13 -23.71
C LYS A 2 6.45 3.42 -22.63
N LEU A 3 7.58 4.03 -22.25
CA LEU A 3 8.62 3.38 -21.46
C LEU A 3 8.27 3.22 -19.96
N LEU A 4 7.20 3.84 -19.48
CA LEU A 4 6.75 3.77 -18.09
C LEU A 4 5.31 3.28 -18.02
N GLY A 5 5.08 2.06 -18.51
CA GLY A 5 3.80 1.39 -18.29
C GLY A 5 3.56 1.16 -16.79
N PRO A 6 2.29 1.23 -16.32
CA PRO A 6 1.87 0.84 -14.97
C PRO A 6 2.59 -0.35 -14.35
N VAL A 7 2.83 -1.35 -15.19
CA VAL A 7 3.49 -2.61 -14.84
C VAL A 7 4.95 -2.39 -14.49
N MET A 8 5.69 -1.57 -15.25
CA MET A 8 7.09 -1.27 -14.96
C MET A 8 7.24 -0.49 -13.66
N VAL A 9 6.33 0.45 -13.40
CA VAL A 9 6.24 1.15 -12.11
C VAL A 9 6.01 0.15 -10.98
N ALA A 10 5.01 -0.74 -11.09
CA ALA A 10 4.75 -1.77 -10.08
C ALA A 10 5.95 -2.70 -9.83
N ARG A 11 6.72 -3.06 -10.88
CA ARG A 11 7.95 -3.87 -10.73
C ARG A 11 9.07 -3.11 -10.02
N ILE A 12 9.26 -1.82 -10.33
CA ILE A 12 10.24 -0.96 -9.66
C ILE A 12 9.86 -0.77 -8.19
N CYS A 13 8.57 -0.52 -7.90
CA CYS A 13 8.05 -0.44 -6.53
C CYS A 13 8.35 -1.72 -5.73
N GLY A 14 8.06 -2.88 -6.34
CA GLY A 14 8.31 -4.18 -5.72
C GLY A 14 9.79 -4.49 -5.52
N ALA A 15 10.65 -4.06 -6.44
CA ALA A 15 12.10 -4.21 -6.29
C ALA A 15 12.66 -3.30 -5.18
N LEU A 16 12.14 -2.08 -5.05
CA LEU A 16 12.55 -1.13 -4.01
C LEU A 16 12.02 -1.49 -2.62
N SER A 17 10.90 -2.21 -2.51
CA SER A 17 10.39 -2.65 -1.22
C SER A 17 11.25 -3.74 -0.57
N VAL A 18 11.94 -4.57 -1.36
CA VAL A 18 12.82 -5.64 -0.84
C VAL A 18 13.98 -5.10 0.02
N PRO A 19 14.85 -4.18 -0.45
CA PRO A 19 15.92 -3.62 0.39
C PRO A 19 15.36 -2.77 1.55
N LEU A 20 14.16 -2.19 1.39
CA LEU A 20 13.49 -1.43 2.44
C LEU A 20 13.02 -2.35 3.59
N LEU A 21 12.41 -3.51 3.27
CA LEU A 21 12.08 -4.54 4.26
C LEU A 21 13.33 -5.19 4.85
N GLN A 22 14.39 -5.36 4.07
CA GLN A 22 15.66 -5.92 4.57
C GLN A 22 16.35 -4.97 5.56
N SER A 23 16.05 -3.67 5.48
CA SER A 23 16.54 -2.64 6.41
C SER A 23 15.71 -2.53 7.70
N TYR A 24 14.51 -3.13 7.79
CA TYR A 24 13.69 -3.14 9.02
C TYR A 24 14.41 -3.70 10.26
N PRO A 25 15.23 -4.77 10.20
CA PRO A 25 16.04 -5.17 11.35
C PRO A 25 17.10 -4.14 11.76
N PHE A 26 17.56 -3.27 10.84
CA PHE A 26 18.47 -2.15 11.14
C PHE A 26 17.76 -0.96 11.79
N ILE A 27 16.45 -0.81 11.57
CA ILE A 27 15.62 0.21 12.22
C ILE A 27 15.59 -0.01 13.75
N ALA A 28 15.70 -1.26 14.22
CA ALA A 28 15.81 -1.58 15.65
C ALA A 28 17.15 -1.11 16.30
N LEU A 29 18.17 -0.80 15.49
CA LEU A 29 19.48 -0.29 15.93
C LEU A 29 19.58 1.25 15.89
N LEU A 30 18.60 1.93 15.29
CA LEU A 30 18.57 3.39 15.18
C LEU A 30 17.58 3.99 16.21
N SER A 31 17.99 5.04 16.91
CA SER A 31 17.15 5.75 17.89
C SER A 31 17.07 7.24 17.55
N GLY A 32 15.91 7.86 17.77
CA GLY A 32 15.70 9.32 17.64
C GLY A 32 15.39 9.82 16.22
N LEU A 33 16.09 10.88 15.79
CA LEU A 33 15.80 11.63 14.55
C LEU A 33 15.94 10.79 13.28
N SER A 34 16.95 9.92 13.21
CA SER A 34 17.25 9.08 12.04
C SER A 34 16.13 8.07 11.76
N LEU A 35 15.55 7.48 12.81
CA LEU A 35 14.38 6.61 12.75
C LEU A 35 13.17 7.35 12.13
N SER A 36 12.89 8.56 12.64
CA SER A 36 11.76 9.38 12.17
C SER A 36 11.94 9.81 10.70
N VAL A 37 13.15 10.18 10.29
CA VAL A 37 13.46 10.54 8.90
C VAL A 37 13.28 9.34 7.97
N VAL A 38 13.82 8.17 8.31
CA VAL A 38 13.68 6.95 7.50
C VAL A 38 12.22 6.52 7.38
N ILE A 39 11.46 6.53 8.47
CA ILE A 39 10.02 6.18 8.46
C ILE A 39 9.21 7.19 7.63
N ASN A 40 9.52 8.49 7.72
CA ASN A 40 8.84 9.50 6.91
C ASN A 40 9.17 9.36 5.43
N CYS A 41 10.45 9.20 5.07
CA CYS A 41 10.85 8.93 3.68
C CYS A 41 10.19 7.66 3.13
N ALA A 42 10.18 6.58 3.92
CA ALA A 42 9.51 5.33 3.55
C ALA A 42 7.99 5.52 3.40
N SER A 43 7.34 6.29 4.27
CA SER A 43 5.91 6.58 4.18
C SER A 43 5.57 7.42 2.95
N ILE A 44 6.37 8.45 2.64
CA ILE A 44 6.20 9.27 1.45
C ILE A 44 6.35 8.40 0.20
N MET A 45 7.42 7.59 0.14
CA MET A 45 7.65 6.69 -0.98
C MET A 45 6.50 5.70 -1.13
N LYS A 46 6.06 5.04 -0.05
CA LYS A 46 4.91 4.12 -0.07
C LYS A 46 3.64 4.81 -0.55
N ASN A 47 3.39 6.05 -0.13
CA ASN A 47 2.23 6.82 -0.57
C ASN A 47 2.27 7.13 -2.08
N VAL A 48 3.41 7.62 -2.58
CA VAL A 48 3.61 7.88 -4.01
C VAL A 48 3.39 6.62 -4.84
N LEU A 49 4.02 5.51 -4.45
CA LEU A 49 3.88 4.23 -5.17
C LEU A 49 2.42 3.72 -5.14
N SER A 50 1.74 3.84 -4.00
CA SER A 50 0.33 3.46 -3.87
C SER A 50 -0.57 4.30 -4.78
N VAL A 51 -0.39 5.63 -4.81
CA VAL A 51 -1.16 6.53 -5.67
C VAL A 51 -0.91 6.23 -7.16
N SER A 52 0.33 5.94 -7.54
CA SER A 52 0.66 5.56 -8.92
C SER A 52 0.00 4.25 -9.35
N ILE A 53 -0.02 3.23 -8.48
CA ILE A 53 -0.67 1.93 -8.77
C ILE A 53 -2.19 2.11 -8.94
N LEU A 54 -2.83 2.89 -8.06
CA LEU A 54 -4.27 3.15 -8.14
C LEU A 54 -4.63 3.89 -9.41
N THR A 55 -3.93 4.99 -9.70
CA THR A 55 -4.15 5.78 -10.92
C THR A 55 -4.00 4.92 -12.16
N SER A 56 -2.96 4.08 -12.20
CA SER A 56 -2.73 3.17 -13.31
C SER A 56 -3.83 2.12 -13.47
N THR A 57 -4.29 1.55 -12.36
CA THR A 57 -5.37 0.55 -12.33
C THR A 57 -6.67 1.16 -12.82
N PHE A 58 -7.00 2.37 -12.39
CA PHE A 58 -8.16 3.13 -12.88
C PHE A 58 -8.07 3.40 -14.39
N VAL A 59 -6.90 3.77 -14.91
CA VAL A 59 -6.73 3.97 -16.37
C VAL A 59 -6.93 2.68 -17.15
N LEU A 60 -6.41 1.55 -16.66
CA LEU A 60 -6.59 0.25 -17.29
C LEU A 60 -8.05 -0.20 -17.26
N GLN A 61 -8.74 -0.03 -16.14
CA GLN A 61 -10.17 -0.32 -16.03
C GLN A 61 -10.98 0.54 -16.99
N ASN A 62 -10.77 1.86 -17.02
CA ASN A 62 -11.49 2.76 -17.94
C ASN A 62 -11.26 2.45 -19.42
N ARG A 63 -10.13 1.81 -19.79
CA ARG A 63 -9.87 1.34 -21.16
C ARG A 63 -10.49 -0.03 -21.45
N ALA A 64 -10.65 -0.87 -20.44
CA ALA A 64 -11.19 -2.23 -20.58
C ALA A 64 -12.74 -2.26 -20.61
N VAL A 65 -13.41 -1.20 -20.12
CA VAL A 65 -14.88 -1.15 -20.04
C VAL A 65 -15.46 -0.08 -20.96
N ALA A 66 -16.59 -0.40 -21.60
CA ALA A 66 -17.37 0.55 -22.39
C ALA A 66 -17.79 1.76 -21.54
N GLN A 67 -17.87 2.95 -22.17
CA GLN A 67 -18.10 4.24 -21.49
C GLN A 67 -19.31 4.20 -20.54
N GLU A 68 -20.39 3.55 -20.96
CA GLU A 68 -21.65 3.41 -20.22
C GLU A 68 -21.50 2.62 -18.90
N GLN A 69 -20.54 1.70 -18.82
CA GLN A 69 -20.32 0.82 -17.67
C GLN A 69 -19.15 1.27 -16.78
N ARG A 70 -18.48 2.38 -17.11
CA ARG A 70 -17.35 2.91 -16.32
C ARG A 70 -17.74 3.24 -14.88
N GLY A 71 -18.96 3.75 -14.67
CA GLY A 71 -19.47 4.03 -13.32
C GLY A 71 -19.58 2.78 -12.46
N ALA A 72 -20.15 1.70 -13.01
CA ALA A 72 -20.27 0.42 -12.32
C ALA A 72 -18.89 -0.23 -12.08
N ALA A 73 -18.00 -0.21 -13.08
CA ALA A 73 -16.66 -0.77 -12.97
C ALA A 73 -15.79 -0.04 -11.93
N ASN A 74 -15.84 1.29 -11.89
CA ASN A 74 -15.15 2.09 -10.88
C ASN A 74 -15.73 1.83 -9.48
N GLY A 75 -17.06 1.68 -9.38
CA GLY A 75 -17.74 1.34 -8.13
C GLY A 75 -17.31 -0.02 -7.57
N ILE A 76 -17.32 -1.07 -8.40
CA ILE A 76 -16.86 -2.42 -8.00
C ILE A 76 -15.40 -2.36 -7.54
N SER A 77 -14.55 -1.68 -8.29
CA SER A 77 -13.13 -1.57 -7.97
C SER A 77 -12.86 -0.86 -6.64
N MET A 78 -13.59 0.22 -6.35
CA MET A 78 -13.53 0.91 -5.07
C MET A 78 -14.05 0.04 -3.92
N THR A 79 -15.16 -0.68 -4.12
CA THR A 79 -15.71 -1.59 -3.10
C THR A 79 -14.72 -2.71 -2.79
N THR A 80 -14.19 -3.39 -3.80
CA THR A 80 -13.18 -4.44 -3.62
C THR A 80 -11.95 -3.90 -2.90
N MET A 81 -11.42 -2.75 -3.32
CA MET A 81 -10.27 -2.13 -2.68
C MET A 81 -10.52 -1.79 -1.20
N SER A 82 -11.69 -1.24 -0.87
CA SER A 82 -12.07 -0.91 0.50
C SER A 82 -12.16 -2.16 1.37
N LEU A 83 -12.77 -3.23 0.87
CA LEU A 83 -12.86 -4.52 1.56
C LEU A 83 -11.46 -5.06 1.92
N PHE A 84 -10.53 -5.06 0.97
CA PHE A 84 -9.15 -5.50 1.24
C PHE A 84 -8.40 -4.58 2.20
N LYS A 85 -8.63 -3.26 2.14
CA LYS A 85 -8.05 -2.31 3.09
C LYS A 85 -8.60 -2.47 4.51
N ALA A 86 -9.84 -2.93 4.68
CA ALA A 86 -10.47 -3.13 5.98
C ALA A 86 -9.86 -4.31 6.77
N ILE A 87 -9.30 -5.30 6.08
CA ILE A 87 -8.65 -6.46 6.71
C ILE A 87 -7.50 -6.02 7.62
N GLY A 88 -6.69 -5.04 7.19
CA GLY A 88 -5.52 -4.57 7.95
C GLY A 88 -5.89 -4.06 9.35
N PRO A 89 -6.76 -3.03 9.46
CA PRO A 89 -7.25 -2.55 10.75
C PRO A 89 -8.02 -3.61 11.55
N ALA A 90 -8.79 -4.48 10.90
CA ALA A 90 -9.54 -5.54 11.58
C ALA A 90 -8.61 -6.58 12.25
N VAL A 91 -7.61 -7.07 11.52
CA VAL A 91 -6.60 -8.01 12.04
C VAL A 91 -5.74 -7.32 13.10
N GLY A 92 -5.31 -6.08 12.84
CA GLY A 92 -4.54 -5.29 13.81
C GLY A 92 -5.30 -5.07 15.12
N GLY A 93 -6.58 -4.68 15.03
CA GLY A 93 -7.44 -4.49 16.20
C GLY A 93 -7.70 -5.78 16.97
N ALA A 94 -7.90 -6.90 16.27
CA ALA A 94 -8.08 -8.21 16.91
C ALA A 94 -6.81 -8.66 17.66
N LEU A 95 -5.63 -8.47 17.06
CA LEU A 95 -4.36 -8.77 17.71
C LEU A 95 -4.11 -7.87 18.93
N LEU A 96 -4.42 -6.57 18.83
CA LEU A 96 -4.31 -5.63 19.95
C LEU A 96 -5.25 -6.02 21.10
N SER A 97 -6.53 -6.27 20.81
CA SER A 97 -7.51 -6.68 21.82
C SER A 97 -7.12 -7.98 22.54
N TRP A 98 -6.49 -8.91 21.82
CA TRP A 98 -5.94 -10.13 22.42
C TRP A 98 -4.70 -9.87 23.28
N SER A 99 -3.83 -8.94 22.87
CA SER A 99 -2.66 -8.52 23.64
C SER A 99 -3.08 -7.81 24.93
N GLU A 100 -4.06 -6.91 24.87
CA GLU A 100 -4.60 -6.21 26.05
C GLU A 100 -5.20 -7.21 27.04
N LYS A 101 -6.01 -8.17 26.55
CA LYS A 101 -6.56 -9.26 27.39
C LYS A 101 -5.49 -10.14 28.06
N ARG A 102 -4.26 -10.16 27.53
CA ARG A 102 -3.12 -10.88 28.11
C ARG A 102 -2.25 -10.03 29.03
N GLN A 103 -2.36 -8.71 29.00
CA GLN A 103 -1.69 -7.82 29.95
C GLN A 103 -2.46 -7.69 31.27
N ASP A 104 -3.78 -7.86 31.23
CA ASP A 104 -4.66 -7.85 32.41
C ASP A 104 -4.81 -9.24 33.10
N ALA A 105 -3.99 -10.24 32.71
CA ALA A 105 -3.97 -11.59 33.26
C ALA A 105 -2.61 -11.90 33.93
#